data_AF-A0A371PPW2-F1
#
_entry.id   AF-A0A371PPW2-F1
#
_cell.length_a   1.000
_cell.length_b   1.000
_cell.length_c   1.000
_cell.angle_alpha   90.00
_cell.angle_beta   90.00
_cell.angle_gamma   90.00
#
_symmetry.space_group_name_H-M   'P 1'
#
loop_
_entity.id
_entity.type
_entity.pdbx_description
1 polymer ?
#
loop_
_entity_poly.entity_id
_entity_poly.type
_entity_poly.pdbx_seq_one_letter_code
_entity_poly.pdbx_strand_id
1 'polypeptide(L)' 'MRFRLLGRFHAWMDDSLWGRLPTEAPSEVDRLVSFGHNVQAIVVMREHACLPQPGLRECVDLLNRRFAALRE' A
#
# COMPACT_ATOMS: atom_id res chain seq x y z
N MET A 1 -10.79 13.39 24.98
CA MET A 1 -9.94 12.94 23.86
C MET A 1 -9.27 11.64 24.25
N ARG A 2 -9.57 10.52 23.57
CA ARG A 2 -8.88 9.23 23.80
C ARG A 2 -8.95 8.39 22.52
N PHE A 3 -7.82 8.31 21.84
CA PHE A 3 -7.62 7.53 20.62
C PHE A 3 -7.82 6.04 20.90
N ARG A 4 -8.83 5.45 20.27
CA ARG A 4 -9.05 4.00 20.22
C ARG A 4 -9.31 3.61 18.76
N LEU A 5 -8.28 3.68 17.91
CA LEU A 5 -8.37 3.34 16.48
C LEU A 5 -7.18 2.51 15.94
N LEU A 6 -6.27 2.01 16.78
CA LEU A 6 -5.10 1.26 16.29
C LEU A 6 -5.35 -0.23 15.96
N GLY A 7 -6.53 -0.78 16.27
CA GLY A 7 -6.84 -2.19 16.00
C GLY A 7 -7.63 -2.47 14.72
N ARG A 8 -8.18 -1.45 14.05
CA ARG A 8 -9.18 -1.63 12.97
C ARG A 8 -8.63 -1.41 11.56
N PHE A 9 -7.49 -0.75 11.41
CA PHE A 9 -6.85 -0.56 10.11
C PHE A 9 -6.09 -1.80 9.61
N HIS A 10 -5.58 -2.62 10.53
CA HIS A 10 -4.78 -3.79 10.19
C HIS A 10 -5.59 -4.88 9.47
N ALA A 11 -6.81 -5.17 9.96
CA ALA A 11 -7.67 -6.23 9.40
C ALA A 11 -8.32 -5.87 8.05
N TRP A 12 -8.31 -4.59 7.63
CA TRP A 12 -8.87 -4.16 6.34
C TRP A 12 -7.82 -4.06 5.23
N MET A 13 -6.53 -4.07 5.59
CA MET A 13 -5.42 -4.14 4.63
C MET A 13 -5.12 -5.56 4.16
N ASP A 14 -5.53 -6.57 4.92
CA ASP A 14 -5.16 -7.99 4.72
C ASP A 14 -5.84 -8.62 3.48
N ASP A 15 -7.06 -8.20 3.13
CA ASP A 15 -7.77 -8.67 1.91
C ASP A 15 -7.54 -7.76 0.68
N SER A 16 -6.76 -6.70 0.84
CA SER A 16 -6.49 -5.72 -0.22
C SER A 16 -5.25 -6.08 -1.01
N LEU A 17 -5.00 -5.39 -2.14
CA LEU A 17 -3.74 -5.47 -2.88
C LEU A 17 -2.50 -5.47 -1.96
N TRP A 18 -2.55 -4.76 -0.83
CA TRP A 18 -1.47 -4.73 0.17
C TRP A 18 -1.15 -6.09 0.80
N GLY A 19 -2.17 -6.87 1.17
CA GLY A 19 -1.98 -8.21 1.75
C GLY A 19 -1.53 -9.26 0.73
N ARG A 20 -1.70 -8.98 -0.57
CA ARG A 20 -1.20 -9.81 -1.68
C ARG A 20 0.28 -9.57 -2.00
N LEU A 21 0.88 -8.53 -1.43
CA LEU A 21 2.30 -8.25 -1.63
C LEU A 21 3.16 -9.15 -0.72
N PRO A 22 4.29 -9.69 -1.23
CA PRO A 22 5.26 -10.41 -0.43
C PRO A 22 5.88 -9.49 0.63
N THR A 23 6.35 -10.05 1.74
CA THR A 23 6.81 -9.33 2.94
C THR A 23 7.78 -8.16 2.69
N GLU A 24 8.58 -8.22 1.63
CA GLU A 24 9.58 -7.20 1.29
C GLU A 24 9.01 -6.01 0.49
N ALA A 25 7.94 -6.21 -0.27
CA ALA A 25 7.36 -5.19 -1.16
C ALA A 25 6.65 -4.03 -0.42
N PRO A 26 5.90 -4.24 0.69
CA PRO A 26 5.32 -3.14 1.47
C PRO A 26 6.33 -2.08 1.92
N SER A 27 7.48 -2.52 2.42
CA SER A 27 8.55 -1.64 2.90
C SER A 27 9.13 -0.80 1.76
N GLU A 28 9.29 -1.40 0.58
CA GLU A 28 9.81 -0.70 -0.59
C GLU A 28 8.80 0.29 -1.16
N VAL A 29 7.53 -0.09 -1.23
CA VAL A 29 6.45 0.83 -1.61
C VAL A 29 6.42 2.05 -0.68
N ASP A 30 6.55 1.86 0.63
CA ASP A 30 6.54 2.95 1.59
C ASP A 30 7.69 3.94 1.42
N ARG A 31 8.90 3.42 1.14
CA ARG A 31 10.04 4.27 0.79
C ARG A 31 9.74 5.08 -0.45
N LEU A 32 9.30 4.44 -1.53
CA LEU A 32 9.02 5.09 -2.81
C LEU A 32 7.94 6.16 -2.65
N VAL A 33 6.88 5.88 -1.89
CA VAL A 33 5.82 6.86 -1.58
C VAL A 33 6.36 8.03 -0.77
N SER A 34 7.22 7.78 0.22
CA SER A 34 7.85 8.85 1.04
C SER A 34 8.75 9.78 0.22
N PHE A 35 9.41 9.25 -0.81
CA PHE A 35 10.22 10.03 -1.75
C PHE A 35 9.41 10.66 -2.91
N GLY A 36 8.10 10.40 -3.00
CA GLY A 36 7.24 10.89 -4.08
C GLY A 36 7.40 10.14 -5.41
N HIS A 37 8.05 8.97 -5.41
CA HIS A 37 8.25 8.11 -6.57
C HIS A 37 7.03 7.23 -6.87
N ASN A 38 5.90 7.88 -7.20
CA ASN A 38 4.61 7.21 -7.29
C ASN A 38 4.51 6.18 -8.42
N VAL A 39 5.16 6.44 -9.57
CA VAL A 39 5.15 5.52 -10.70
C VAL A 39 5.94 4.25 -10.36
N GLN A 40 7.10 4.40 -9.73
CA GLN A 40 7.93 3.29 -9.28
C GLN A 40 7.19 2.45 -8.22
N ALA A 41 6.48 3.09 -7.28
CA ALA A 41 5.66 2.39 -6.30
C ALA A 41 4.57 1.52 -6.98
N ILE A 42 3.92 2.02 -8.03
CA ILE A 42 2.93 1.26 -8.80
C ILE A 42 3.58 0.08 -9.54
N VAL A 43 4.78 0.27 -10.10
CA VAL A 43 5.53 -0.82 -10.75
C VAL A 43 5.82 -1.92 -9.74
N VAL A 44 6.39 -1.59 -8.58
CA VAL A 44 6.67 -2.54 -7.49
C VAL A 44 5.39 -3.27 -7.07
N MET A 45 4.29 -2.56 -6.87
CA MET A 45 3.00 -3.20 -6.53
C MET A 45 2.55 -4.20 -7.60
N ARG A 46 2.72 -3.90 -8.89
CA ARG A 46 2.26 -4.77 -9.98
C ARG A 46 3.19 -5.94 -10.27
N GLU A 47 4.49 -5.78 -10.10
CA GLU A 47 5.48 -6.84 -10.27
C GLU A 47 5.40 -7.86 -9.13
N HIS A 48 5.19 -7.38 -7.91
CA HIS A 48 5.16 -8.23 -6.73
C HIS A 48 3.76 -8.76 -6.38
N ALA A 49 2.68 -8.16 -6.90
CA ALA A 49 1.36 -8.73 -6.74
C ALA A 49 1.22 -10.00 -7.58
N CYS A 50 0.96 -11.13 -6.91
CA CYS A 50 0.60 -12.39 -7.55
C CYS A 50 -0.55 -12.22 -8.54
N LEU A 51 -0.63 -13.09 -9.56
CA LEU A 51 -1.71 -13.05 -10.53
C LEU A 51 -3.10 -13.25 -9.89
N PRO A 52 -4.15 -12.57 -10.38
CA PRO A 52 -4.14 -11.61 -11.49
C PRO A 52 -3.47 -10.29 -11.10
N GLN A 53 -2.71 -9.70 -12.03
CA GLN A 53 -2.07 -8.41 -11.78
C GLN A 53 -3.15 -7.37 -11.45
N PRO A 54 -2.91 -6.54 -10.42
CA PRO A 54 -3.85 -5.49 -10.05
C PRO A 54 -3.98 -4.45 -11.16
N GLY A 55 -5.18 -3.89 -11.29
CA GLY A 55 -5.41 -2.78 -12.19
C GLY A 55 -4.70 -1.51 -11.71
N LEU A 56 -4.36 -0.60 -12.64
CA LEU A 56 -3.74 0.69 -12.29
C LEU A 56 -4.57 1.48 -11.28
N ARG A 57 -5.91 1.39 -11.37
CA ARG A 57 -6.81 2.07 -10.43
C ARG A 57 -6.64 1.55 -9.00
N GLU A 58 -6.55 0.24 -8.81
CA GLU A 58 -6.32 -0.35 -7.49
C GLU A 58 -4.96 0.05 -6.92
N CYS A 59 -3.92 0.11 -7.76
CA CYS A 59 -2.60 0.58 -7.35
C CYS A 59 -2.63 2.06 -6.92
N VAL A 60 -3.33 2.92 -7.66
CA VAL A 60 -3.46 4.35 -7.32
C VAL A 60 -4.27 4.54 -6.04
N ASP A 61 -5.36 3.79 -5.84
CA ASP A 61 -6.15 3.82 -4.61
C ASP A 61 -5.30 3.39 -3.40
N LEU A 62 -4.49 2.33 -3.54
CA LEU A 62 -3.57 1.89 -2.49
C LEU A 62 -2.49 2.96 -2.22
N LEU A 63 -1.92 3.56 -3.26
CA LEU A 63 -0.91 4.59 -3.15
C LEU A 63 -1.42 5.82 -2.39
N ASN A 64 -2.63 6.28 -2.69
CA ASN A 64 -3.26 7.38 -1.97
C ASN A 64 -3.46 7.07 -0.48
N ARG A 65 -3.86 5.84 -0.15
CA ARG A 65 -3.98 5.40 1.26
C ARG A 65 -2.63 5.40 1.98
N ARG A 66 -1.57 4.92 1.33
CA ARG A 66 -0.21 4.93 1.89
C ARG A 66 0.31 6.35 2.08
N PHE A 67 0.07 7.22 1.12
CA PHE A 67 0.46 8.63 1.22
C PHE A 67 -0.23 9.35 2.38
N ALA A 68 -1.52 9.06 2.62
CA ALA A 68 -2.23 9.57 3.78
C ALA A 68 -1.62 9.03 5.08
N ALA A 69 -1.42 7.71 5.17
CA ALA A 69 -0.91 7.05 6.38
C ALA A 69 0.53 7.46 6.76
N LEU A 70 1.38 7.83 5.79
CA LEU A 70 2.76 8.26 6.02
C LEU A 70 2.88 9.74 6.39
N ARG A 71 1.80 10.52 6.27
CA ARG A 71 1.77 11.96 6.59
C ARG A 71 1.13 12.29 7.94
N GLU A 72 0.51 11.31 8.58
CA GLU A 72 -0.04 11.37 9.94
C GLU A 72 1.02 10.98 10.98
#